data_AF-A0A7W1PV01-F1
#
_entry.id   AF-A0A7W1PV01-F1
#
_cell.length_a   1.000
_cell.length_b   1.000
_cell.length_c   1.000
_cell.angle_alpha   90.00
_cell.angle_beta   90.00
_cell.angle_gamma   90.00
#
_symmetry.space_group_name_H-M   'P 1'
#
loop_
_entity.id
_entity.type
_entity.pdbx_description
1 polymer ?
#
loop_
_entity_poly.entity_id
_entity_poly.type
_entity_poly.pdbx_seq_one_letter_code
_entity_poly.pdbx_strand_id
1 'polypeptide(L)'
;MKKFILPLFASAIIISTVSTSCNTPAQKVERAESKVTEANIKLDEANEAYLADVEKYRKEVEAKIAANNKSIEEFNSRIENEKEEVKADYRKKIADLEQKNSDSKKRMDDYKLEGKEKWDDFKAKF
;
A
#
# COMPACT_ATOMS: atom_id res chain seq x y z
N MET A 1 -36.19 70.29 -32.15
CA MET A 1 -37.63 69.99 -32.31
C MET A 1 -37.77 68.79 -33.24
N LYS A 2 -38.64 67.84 -32.86
CA LYS A 2 -39.30 66.82 -33.72
C LYS A 2 -38.38 65.69 -34.27
N LYS A 3 -38.61 64.38 -34.07
CA LYS A 3 -39.72 63.62 -33.45
C LYS A 3 -39.19 62.26 -32.96
N PHE A 4 -39.60 61.87 -31.76
CA PHE A 4 -39.65 60.48 -31.32
C PHE A 4 -40.66 59.71 -32.19
N ILE A 5 -40.27 58.54 -32.68
CA ILE A 5 -41.21 57.53 -33.18
C ILE A 5 -40.79 56.19 -32.57
N LEU A 6 -41.61 55.72 -31.63
CA LEU A 6 -41.66 54.34 -31.17
C LEU A 6 -42.33 53.49 -32.27
N PRO A 7 -41.88 52.24 -32.48
CA PRO A 7 -42.83 51.12 -32.48
C PRO A 7 -42.28 49.93 -31.69
N LEU A 8 -43.02 49.44 -30.70
CA LEU A 8 -43.98 48.34 -30.78
C LEU A 8 -43.30 46.95 -30.71
N PHE A 9 -43.65 46.21 -29.65
CA PHE A 9 -43.15 44.90 -29.25
C PHE A 9 -43.19 43.84 -30.36
N ALA A 10 -42.09 43.10 -30.51
CA ALA A 10 -42.11 41.71 -30.95
C ALA A 10 -41.23 40.89 -30.00
N SER A 11 -41.90 40.11 -29.15
CA SER A 11 -41.32 39.08 -28.29
C SER A 11 -40.50 38.09 -29.14
N ALA A 12 -39.17 38.18 -29.08
CA ALA A 12 -38.31 37.10 -29.52
C ALA A 12 -38.12 36.14 -28.35
N ILE A 13 -38.87 35.04 -28.41
CA ILE A 13 -38.77 33.90 -27.50
C ILE A 13 -37.31 33.46 -27.42
N ILE A 14 -36.81 33.43 -26.19
CA ILE A 14 -35.56 32.81 -25.79
C ILE A 14 -35.65 31.33 -26.17
N ILE A 15 -35.02 30.92 -27.27
CA ILE A 15 -34.64 29.52 -27.43
C ILE A 15 -33.33 29.37 -26.67
N SER A 16 -33.45 29.30 -25.34
CA SER A 16 -32.41 28.68 -24.54
C SER A 16 -32.38 27.23 -24.99
N THR A 17 -31.41 26.87 -25.83
CA THR A 17 -31.00 25.48 -25.98
C THR A 17 -30.51 25.06 -24.60
N VAL A 18 -31.42 24.56 -23.77
CA VAL A 18 -31.05 23.76 -22.62
C VAL A 18 -30.35 22.58 -23.24
N SER A 19 -29.02 22.60 -23.21
CA SER A 19 -28.19 21.45 -23.52
C SER A 19 -28.53 20.39 -22.47
N THR A 20 -29.62 19.66 -22.70
CA THR A 20 -29.98 18.48 -21.94
C THR A 20 -28.84 17.51 -22.13
N SER A 21 -27.94 17.44 -21.14
CA SER A 21 -26.99 16.34 -21.07
C SER A 21 -27.82 15.06 -21.13
N CYS A 22 -27.69 14.31 -22.23
CA CYS A 22 -28.45 13.09 -22.50
C CYS A 22 -28.09 11.98 -21.50
N ASN A 23 -28.56 12.06 -20.26
CA ASN A 23 -28.64 10.94 -19.33
C ASN A 23 -29.97 11.01 -18.59
N THR A 24 -30.84 10.03 -18.80
CA THR A 24 -32.05 9.87 -17.99
C THR A 24 -31.68 9.54 -16.54
N PRO A 25 -32.54 9.80 -15.55
CA PRO A 25 -32.30 9.35 -14.17
C PRO A 25 -31.97 7.85 -14.07
N ALA A 26 -32.65 7.00 -14.86
CA ALA A 26 -32.37 5.57 -14.93
C ALA A 26 -30.94 5.26 -15.40
N GLN A 27 -30.48 5.91 -16.48
CA GLN A 27 -29.10 5.77 -16.96
C GLN A 27 -28.05 6.28 -15.96
N LYS A 28 -28.40 7.27 -15.11
CA LYS A 28 -27.53 7.73 -14.03
C LYS A 28 -27.44 6.70 -12.90
N VAL A 29 -28.54 6.04 -12.55
CA VAL A 29 -28.57 4.96 -11.54
C VAL A 29 -27.75 3.77 -12.02
N GLU A 30 -28.00 3.26 -13.23
CA GLU A 30 -27.25 2.14 -13.81
C GLU A 30 -25.74 2.43 -13.88
N ARG A 31 -25.36 3.64 -14.29
CA ARG A 31 -23.95 4.06 -14.31
C ARG A 31 -23.35 4.14 -12.90
N ALA A 32 -24.11 4.56 -11.90
CA ALA A 32 -23.65 4.59 -10.51
C ALA A 32 -23.46 3.16 -9.97
N GLU A 33 -24.39 2.26 -10.22
CA GLU A 33 -24.30 0.84 -9.84
C GLU A 33 -23.09 0.16 -10.49
N SER A 34 -22.87 0.39 -11.79
CA SER A 34 -21.70 -0.11 -12.50
C SER A 34 -20.38 0.41 -11.92
N LYS A 35 -20.30 1.72 -11.61
CA LYS A 35 -19.11 2.32 -10.97
C LYS A 35 -18.85 1.76 -9.58
N VAL A 36 -19.91 1.52 -8.79
CA VAL A 36 -19.77 0.92 -7.45
C VAL A 36 -19.28 -0.52 -7.57
N THR A 37 -19.82 -1.29 -8.52
CA THR A 37 -19.38 -2.67 -8.77
C THR A 37 -17.91 -2.71 -9.18
N GLU A 38 -17.50 -1.85 -10.12
CA GLU A 38 -16.10 -1.74 -10.56
C GLU A 38 -15.17 -1.31 -9.40
N ALA A 39 -15.61 -0.37 -8.57
CA ALA A 39 -14.85 0.06 -7.41
C ALA A 39 -14.67 -1.05 -6.37
N ASN A 40 -15.69 -1.89 -6.15
CA ASN A 40 -15.60 -3.03 -5.24
C ASN A 40 -14.63 -4.09 -5.76
N ILE A 41 -14.67 -4.42 -7.07
CA ILE A 41 -13.72 -5.35 -7.68
C ILE A 41 -12.27 -4.85 -7.49
N LYS A 42 -12.01 -3.57 -7.77
CA LYS A 42 -10.68 -2.98 -7.59
C LYS A 42 -10.24 -2.99 -6.12
N LEU A 43 -11.18 -2.80 -5.19
CA LEU A 43 -10.90 -2.87 -3.76
C LEU A 43 -10.52 -4.30 -3.35
N ASP A 44 -11.24 -5.30 -3.84
CA ASP A 44 -10.97 -6.71 -3.57
C ASP A 44 -9.60 -7.12 -4.14
N GLU A 45 -9.31 -6.78 -5.40
CA GLU A 45 -8.00 -7.01 -6.03
C GLU A 45 -6.85 -6.35 -5.25
N ALA A 46 -7.05 -5.10 -4.81
CA ALA A 46 -6.06 -4.38 -4.01
C ALA A 46 -5.83 -5.04 -2.64
N ASN A 47 -6.89 -5.56 -2.00
CA ASN A 47 -6.79 -6.28 -0.75
C ASN A 47 -6.06 -7.62 -0.92
N GLU A 48 -6.36 -8.38 -1.97
CA GLU A 48 -5.67 -9.64 -2.27
C GLU A 48 -4.18 -9.41 -2.53
N ALA A 49 -3.84 -8.40 -3.34
CA ALA A 49 -2.45 -8.03 -3.62
C ALA A 49 -1.71 -7.60 -2.34
N TYR A 50 -2.38 -6.85 -1.46
CA TYR A 50 -1.83 -6.46 -0.17
C TYR A 50 -1.54 -7.68 0.72
N LEU A 51 -2.49 -8.59 0.88
CA LEU A 51 -2.31 -9.81 1.69
C LEU A 51 -1.20 -10.71 1.15
N ALA A 52 -1.13 -10.85 -0.18
CA ALA A 52 -0.07 -11.59 -0.84
C ALA A 52 1.32 -10.97 -0.61
N ASP A 53 1.44 -9.63 -0.65
CA ASP A 53 2.71 -8.94 -0.38
C ASP A 53 3.17 -9.14 1.08
N VAL A 54 2.25 -9.07 2.04
CA VAL A 54 2.57 -9.35 3.46
C VAL A 54 3.10 -10.77 3.64
N GLU A 55 2.41 -11.76 3.06
CA GLU A 55 2.79 -13.16 3.16
C GLU A 55 4.13 -13.46 2.48
N LYS A 56 4.36 -12.86 1.31
CA LYS A 56 5.63 -12.94 0.60
C LYS A 56 6.77 -12.36 1.47
N TYR A 57 6.55 -11.20 2.06
CA TYR A 57 7.55 -10.55 2.90
C TYR A 57 7.85 -11.35 4.18
N ARG A 58 6.84 -11.97 4.80
CA ARG A 58 7.06 -12.90 5.94
C ARG A 58 8.05 -14.02 5.57
N LYS A 59 7.81 -14.67 4.44
CA LYS A 59 8.69 -15.73 3.92
C LYS A 59 10.09 -15.22 3.61
N GLU A 60 10.21 -14.01 3.05
CA GLU A 60 11.51 -13.39 2.79
C GLU A 60 12.28 -13.11 4.09
N VAL A 61 11.61 -12.63 5.15
CA VAL A 61 12.21 -12.42 6.47
C VAL A 61 12.65 -13.75 7.09
N GLU A 62 11.79 -14.77 7.07
CA GLU A 62 12.11 -16.11 7.58
C GLU A 62 13.31 -16.72 6.84
N ALA A 63 13.36 -16.61 5.52
CA ALA A 63 14.47 -17.11 4.71
C ALA A 63 15.79 -16.38 5.03
N LYS A 64 15.75 -15.06 5.22
CA LYS A 64 16.92 -14.27 5.64
C LYS A 64 17.41 -14.67 7.03
N ILE A 65 16.49 -14.86 7.99
CA ILE A 65 16.84 -15.31 9.35
C ILE A 65 17.46 -16.71 9.31
N ALA A 66 16.88 -17.63 8.55
CA ALA A 66 17.42 -18.98 8.40
C ALA A 66 18.84 -18.97 7.80
N ALA A 67 19.07 -18.15 6.77
CA ALA A 67 20.39 -17.97 6.16
C ALA A 67 21.39 -17.38 7.16
N ASN A 68 21.00 -16.34 7.91
CA ASN A 68 21.85 -15.74 8.94
C ASN A 68 22.21 -16.74 10.04
N ASN A 69 21.24 -17.52 10.52
CA ASN A 69 21.47 -18.53 11.55
C ASN A 69 22.47 -19.60 11.07
N LYS A 70 22.35 -20.03 9.82
CA LYS A 70 23.32 -20.96 9.21
C LYS A 70 24.71 -20.35 9.16
N SER A 71 24.85 -19.09 8.73
CA SER A 71 26.14 -18.41 8.70
C SER A 71 26.73 -18.20 10.11
N ILE A 72 25.89 -17.96 11.12
CA ILE A 72 26.31 -17.87 12.52
C ILE A 72 26.84 -19.21 13.01
N GLU A 73 26.15 -20.31 12.71
CA GLU A 73 26.60 -21.66 13.05
C GLU A 73 27.96 -22.00 12.41
N GLU A 74 28.09 -21.76 11.11
CA GLU A 74 29.35 -21.94 10.37
C GLU A 74 30.48 -21.06 10.94
N PHE A 75 30.17 -19.83 11.33
CA PHE A 75 31.15 -18.93 11.92
C PHE A 75 31.55 -19.34 13.35
N ASN A 76 30.60 -19.83 14.15
CA ASN A 76 30.87 -20.38 15.48
C ASN A 76 31.89 -21.52 15.41
N SER A 77 31.75 -22.46 14.47
CA SER A 77 32.74 -23.54 14.29
C SER A 77 34.13 -23.03 13.90
N ARG A 78 34.20 -21.94 13.11
CA ARG A 78 35.49 -21.37 12.69
C ARG A 78 36.25 -20.71 13.83
N ILE A 79 35.54 -20.08 14.77
CA ILE A 79 36.17 -19.35 15.87
C ILE A 79 36.64 -20.28 17.01
N GLU A 80 36.29 -21.57 17.02
CA GLU A 80 36.69 -22.51 18.08
C GLU A 80 38.22 -22.65 18.23
N ASN A 81 38.97 -22.45 17.14
CA ASN A 81 40.43 -22.55 17.13
C ASN A 81 41.15 -21.21 17.33
N GLU A 82 40.39 -20.11 17.51
CA GLU A 82 40.97 -18.79 17.74
C GLU A 82 41.46 -18.61 19.19
N LYS A 83 42.26 -17.55 19.41
CA LYS A 83 42.65 -17.15 20.77
C LYS A 83 41.44 -16.66 21.57
N GLU A 84 41.45 -16.82 22.88
CA GLU A 84 40.30 -16.46 23.74
C GLU A 84 39.86 -14.99 23.63
N GLU A 85 40.80 -14.05 23.50
CA GLU A 85 40.49 -12.62 23.28
C GLU A 85 39.72 -12.40 21.97
N VAL A 86 40.15 -13.09 20.91
CA VAL A 86 39.51 -13.03 19.58
C VAL A 86 38.13 -13.70 19.59
N LYS A 87 38.00 -14.83 20.27
CA LYS A 87 36.71 -15.51 20.49
C LYS A 87 35.72 -14.62 21.21
N ALA A 88 36.16 -13.91 22.26
CA ALA A 88 35.29 -13.02 23.04
C ALA A 88 34.71 -11.91 22.16
N ASP A 89 35.54 -11.26 21.35
CA ASP A 89 35.11 -10.22 20.41
C ASP A 89 34.12 -10.75 19.36
N TYR A 90 34.37 -11.95 18.81
CA TYR A 90 33.47 -12.58 17.86
C TYR A 90 32.14 -13.01 18.48
N ARG A 91 32.16 -13.60 19.68
CA ARG A 91 30.94 -13.98 20.41
C ARG A 91 30.03 -12.78 20.69
N LYS A 92 30.61 -11.61 20.98
CA LYS A 92 29.83 -10.37 21.14
C LYS A 92 29.10 -10.00 19.85
N LYS A 93 29.80 -10.03 18.70
CA LYS A 93 29.20 -9.74 17.39
C LYS A 93 28.14 -10.77 17.00
N ILE A 94 28.36 -12.04 17.34
CA ILE A 94 27.38 -13.12 17.11
C ILE A 94 26.11 -12.85 17.92
N ALA A 95 26.24 -12.52 19.22
CA ALA A 95 25.10 -12.18 20.06
C ALA A 95 24.31 -10.98 19.49
N ASP A 96 24.99 -9.94 18.97
CA ASP A 96 24.33 -8.81 18.31
C ASP A 96 23.57 -9.23 17.05
N LEU A 97 24.09 -10.20 16.28
CA LEU A 97 23.42 -10.73 15.08
C LEU A 97 22.22 -11.61 15.44
N GLU A 98 22.35 -12.45 16.46
CA GLU A 98 21.25 -13.28 16.98
C GLU A 98 20.12 -12.41 17.51
N GLN A 99 20.45 -11.34 18.23
CA GLN A 99 19.46 -10.36 18.70
C GLN A 99 18.73 -9.69 17.53
N LYS A 100 19.46 -9.24 16.49
CA LYS A 100 18.83 -8.66 15.29
C LYS A 100 17.90 -9.63 14.56
N ASN A 101 18.27 -10.92 14.48
CA ASN A 101 17.40 -11.94 13.89
C ASN A 101 16.13 -12.12 14.74
N SER A 102 16.27 -12.18 16.07
CA SER A 102 15.14 -12.29 17.01
C SER A 102 14.20 -11.07 16.90
N ASP A 103 14.76 -9.87 16.89
CA ASP A 103 14.00 -8.62 16.77
C ASP A 103 13.26 -8.53 15.44
N SER A 104 13.91 -8.94 14.34
CA SER A 104 13.30 -8.97 13.00
C SER A 104 12.13 -9.96 12.95
N LYS A 105 12.31 -11.15 13.55
CA LYS A 105 11.22 -12.13 13.67
C LYS A 105 10.06 -11.57 14.46
N LYS A 106 10.33 -11.06 15.66
CA LYS A 106 9.32 -10.49 16.55
C LYS A 106 8.55 -9.37 15.86
N ARG A 107 9.26 -8.45 15.20
CA ARG A 107 8.64 -7.35 14.47
C ARG A 107 7.70 -7.82 13.35
N MET A 108 8.09 -8.87 12.62
CA MET A 108 7.25 -9.45 11.58
C MET A 108 6.04 -10.20 12.16
N ASP A 109 6.22 -10.92 13.26
CA ASP A 109 5.15 -11.63 13.97
C ASP A 109 4.14 -10.66 14.59
N ASP A 110 4.61 -9.51 15.09
CA ASP A 110 3.79 -8.46 15.72
C ASP A 110 3.06 -7.57 14.70
N TYR A 111 3.35 -7.67 13.39
CA TYR A 111 2.67 -6.89 12.35
C TYR A 111 1.21 -7.32 12.19
N LYS A 112 0.29 -6.34 12.28
CA LYS A 112 -1.15 -6.53 12.12
C LYS A 112 -1.61 -6.10 10.73
N LEU A 113 -2.62 -6.79 10.20
CA LEU A 113 -3.18 -6.49 8.89
C LEU A 113 -4.07 -5.23 8.94
N GLU A 114 -3.44 -4.05 8.90
CA GLU A 114 -4.12 -2.75 9.07
C GLU A 114 -4.27 -1.94 7.77
N GLY A 115 -4.01 -2.57 6.63
CA GLY A 115 -4.17 -2.00 5.30
C GLY A 115 -2.86 -1.55 4.67
N LYS A 116 -2.94 -1.21 3.37
CA LYS A 116 -1.77 -0.98 2.52
C LYS A 116 -0.87 0.18 2.97
N GLU A 117 -1.45 1.26 3.50
CA GLU A 117 -0.67 2.39 4.03
C GLU A 117 0.21 1.98 5.22
N LYS A 118 -0.37 1.28 6.20
CA LYS A 118 0.36 0.79 7.39
C LYS A 118 1.40 -0.27 7.02
N TRP A 119 1.14 -1.01 5.96
CA TRP A 119 2.11 -1.95 5.41
C TRP A 119 3.33 -1.26 4.80
N ASP A 120 3.11 -0.22 4.00
CA ASP A 120 4.19 0.52 3.39
C ASP A 120 5.03 1.25 4.46
N ASP A 121 4.37 1.82 5.48
CA ASP A 121 5.03 2.39 6.67
C ASP A 121 5.85 1.35 7.46
N PHE A 122 5.31 0.14 7.60
CA PHE A 122 5.99 -0.95 8.29
C PHE A 122 7.28 -1.33 7.55
N LYS A 123 7.20 -1.55 6.24
CA LYS A 123 8.34 -1.90 5.37
C LYS A 123 9.40 -0.80 5.36
N ALA A 124 9.01 0.47 5.30
CA ALA A 124 9.96 1.59 5.27
C ALA A 124 10.83 1.68 6.53
N LYS A 125 10.34 1.15 7.66
CA LYS A 125 11.04 1.18 8.94
C LYS A 125 11.75 -0.15 9.25
N PHE A 126 11.54 -1.21 8.44
CA PHE A 126 12.01 -2.57 8.70
C PHE A 126 13.44 -2.75 8.22
#